data_AF-A0A4R0D3P4-F1
#
_entry.id   AF-A0A4R0D3P4-F1
#
_cell.length_a   1.000
_cell.length_b   1.000
_cell.length_c   1.000
_cell.angle_alpha   90.00
_cell.angle_beta   90.00
_cell.angle_gamma   90.00
#
_symmetry.space_group_name_H-M   'P 1'
#
loop_
_entity.id
_entity.type
_entity.pdbx_description
1 polymer ?
#
loop_
_entity_poly.entity_id
_entity_poly.type
_entity_poly.pdbx_seq_one_letter_code
_entity_poly.pdbx_strand_id
1 'polypeptide(L)'
;MSEIYKYLYTQFGVFGSLPTHKVFISSSSKKTKLVFADNTFIYGTISDWAQDHSGLDSRTSNWSEEPKLFLESEKRRLSLYKSSYPVFITESGPV
;
A
#
# COMPACT_ATOMS: atom_id res chain seq x y z
N MET A 1 1.50 20.97 -9.42
CA MET A 1 2.32 20.84 -8.20
C MET A 1 2.55 19.36 -7.98
N SER A 2 3.81 18.91 -7.86
CA SER A 2 4.09 17.50 -7.55
C SER A 2 3.48 17.19 -6.19
N GLU A 3 2.46 16.33 -6.14
CA GLU A 3 1.89 15.89 -4.86
C GLU A 3 2.98 15.11 -4.12
N ILE A 4 3.46 15.66 -3.01
CA ILE A 4 4.45 15.00 -2.16
C ILE A 4 3.69 14.01 -1.27
N TYR A 5 3.84 12.73 -1.61
CA TYR A 5 3.30 11.61 -0.84
C TYR A 5 4.32 11.20 0.22
N LYS A 6 3.92 11.25 1.49
CA LYS A 6 4.74 10.82 2.63
C LYS A 6 4.31 9.43 3.08
N TYR A 7 5.27 8.53 3.25
CA TYR A 7 5.01 7.22 3.82
C TYR A 7 4.48 7.36 5.26
N LEU A 8 3.41 6.63 5.56
CA LEU A 8 2.73 6.65 6.85
C LEU A 8 3.03 5.35 7.63
N TYR A 9 2.63 4.21 7.06
CA TYR A 9 2.81 2.88 7.66
C TYR A 9 2.62 1.77 6.63
N THR A 10 2.94 0.54 7.00
CA THR A 10 2.60 -0.65 6.23
C THR A 10 1.40 -1.34 6.85
N GLN A 11 0.31 -1.46 6.09
CA GLN A 11 -0.85 -2.24 6.50
C GLN A 11 -0.63 -3.69 6.06
N PHE A 12 -0.48 -4.60 7.01
CA PHE A 12 -0.48 -6.04 6.72
C PHE A 12 -1.88 -6.49 6.33
N GLY A 13 -1.96 -7.17 5.18
CA GLY A 13 -3.20 -7.78 4.73
C GLY A 13 -3.53 -8.97 5.63
N VAL A 14 -4.71 -8.94 6.24
CA VAL A 14 -5.28 -10.11 6.93
C VAL A 14 -6.15 -10.87 5.93
N PHE A 15 -6.27 -12.18 6.09
CA PHE A 15 -7.04 -13.01 5.18
C PHE A 15 -8.48 -12.49 5.05
N GLY A 16 -8.91 -12.16 3.82
CA GLY A 16 -10.23 -11.56 3.55
C GLY A 16 -10.28 -10.03 3.52
N SER A 17 -9.19 -9.32 3.86
CA SER A 17 -9.05 -7.87 3.68
C SER A 17 -8.22 -7.52 2.43
N LEU A 18 -8.06 -6.22 2.18
CA LEU A 18 -7.09 -5.72 1.20
C LEU A 18 -5.71 -6.37 1.42
N PRO A 19 -4.98 -6.71 0.34
CA PRO A 19 -3.61 -7.21 0.41
C PRO A 19 -2.68 -6.24 1.14
N THR A 20 -1.53 -6.74 1.61
CA THR A 20 -0.53 -5.89 2.25
C THR A 20 -0.15 -4.73 1.35
N HIS A 21 -0.20 -3.53 1.90
CA HIS A 21 0.08 -2.32 1.15
C HIS A 21 0.75 -1.27 2.03
N LYS A 22 1.60 -0.47 1.38
CA LYS A 22 2.26 0.68 1.99
C LYS A 22 1.36 1.88 1.81
N VAL A 23 1.06 2.55 2.91
CA VAL A 23 0.14 3.68 2.95
C VAL A 23 0.96 4.95 2.87
N PHE A 24 0.67 5.77 1.85
CA PHE A 24 1.26 7.09 1.69
C PHE A 24 0.16 8.14 1.74
N ILE A 25 0.38 9.22 2.49
CA ILE A 25 -0.56 10.34 2.56
C ILE A 25 -0.01 11.51 1.77
N SER A 26 -0.86 12.16 0.97
CA SER A 26 -0.49 13.43 0.36
C SER A 26 -0.50 14.54 1.41
N SER A 27 0.51 15.41 1.35
CA SER A 27 0.61 16.56 2.27
C SER A 27 -0.35 17.70 1.90
N SER A 28 -0.86 17.71 0.67
CA SER A 28 -1.72 18.78 0.12
C SER A 28 -3.17 18.34 -0.09
N SER A 29 -3.39 17.06 -0.37
CA SER A 29 -4.69 16.47 -0.57
C SER A 29 -4.89 15.40 0.50
N LYS A 30 -6.06 15.32 1.16
CA LYS A 30 -6.41 14.21 2.07
C LYS A 30 -6.56 12.85 1.33
N LYS A 31 -5.88 12.71 0.19
CA LYS A 31 -5.81 11.51 -0.62
C LYS A 31 -4.69 10.64 -0.11
N THR A 32 -5.00 9.36 0.03
CA THR A 32 -4.04 8.34 0.41
C THR A 32 -3.74 7.49 -0.81
N LYS A 33 -2.46 7.19 -1.01
CA LYS A 33 -1.98 6.26 -2.03
C LYS A 33 -1.58 4.95 -1.34
N LEU A 34 -2.21 3.86 -1.75
CA LEU A 34 -1.96 2.52 -1.23
C LEU A 34 -1.11 1.78 -2.26
N VAL A 35 0.16 1.53 -1.94
CA VAL A 35 1.14 0.91 -2.86
C VAL A 35 1.37 -0.54 -2.50
N PHE A 36 1.14 -1.44 -3.46
CA PHE A 36 1.26 -2.88 -3.29
C PHE A 36 2.66 -3.39 -3.67
N ALA A 37 2.93 -4.66 -3.36
CA ALA A 37 4.24 -5.30 -3.53
C ALA A 37 4.73 -5.39 -5.00
N ASP A 38 3.84 -5.25 -5.98
CA ASP A 38 4.17 -5.18 -7.41
C ASP A 38 4.39 -3.74 -7.91
N ASN A 39 4.50 -2.77 -7.01
CA ASN A 39 4.56 -1.34 -7.27
C ASN A 39 3.31 -0.75 -7.95
N THR A 40 2.22 -1.50 -8.05
CA THR A 40 0.92 -0.93 -8.41
C THR A 40 0.31 -0.22 -7.22
N PHE A 41 -0.62 0.70 -7.47
CA PHE A 41 -1.29 1.42 -6.39
C PHE A 41 -2.76 1.68 -6.67
N ILE A 42 -3.48 2.06 -5.62
CA ILE A 42 -4.81 2.64 -5.68
C ILE A 42 -4.86 3.89 -4.82
N TYR A 43 -5.78 4.79 -5.16
CA TYR A 43 -6.13 5.90 -4.29
C TYR A 43 -7.27 5.51 -3.36
N GLY A 44 -7.17 5.95 -2.12
CA GLY A 44 -8.19 5.77 -1.11
C GLY A 44 -8.20 6.92 -0.11
N THR A 45 -9.01 6.75 0.92
CA THR A 45 -9.09 7.63 2.07
C THR A 45 -8.81 6.81 3.32
N ILE A 46 -7.97 7.33 4.20
CA ILE A 46 -7.82 6.78 5.56
C ILE A 46 -8.71 7.54 6.52
N SER A 47 -9.17 6.89 7.58
CA SER A 47 -9.87 7.56 8.67
C SER A 47 -8.89 8.40 9.49
N ASP A 48 -9.39 9.49 10.08
CA ASP A 48 -8.59 10.32 11.00
C ASP A 48 -8.02 9.47 12.15
N TRP A 49 -8.78 8.47 12.63
CA TRP A 49 -8.30 7.53 13.65
C TRP A 49 -7.08 6.73 13.19
N ALA A 50 -7.11 6.19 11.97
CA ALA A 50 -5.98 5.44 11.41
C ALA A 50 -4.76 6.34 11.17
N GLN A 51 -4.98 7.62 10.85
CA GLN A 51 -3.92 8.61 10.70
C GLN A 51 -3.27 9.00 12.04
N ASP A 52 -4.06 9.13 13.11
CA ASP A 52 -3.53 9.48 14.43
C ASP A 52 -2.84 8.30 15.12
N HIS A 53 -3.19 7.07 14.73
CA HIS A 53 -2.63 5.82 15.30
C HIS A 53 -1.68 5.10 14.34
N SER A 54 -1.37 5.66 13.18
CA SER A 54 -0.40 5.12 12.23
C SER A 54 1.02 5.34 12.75
N GLY A 55 1.49 4.41 13.57
CA GLY A 55 2.87 4.41 14.07
C GLY A 55 3.34 3.06 14.60
N LEU A 56 2.48 2.04 14.55
CA LEU A 56 2.74 0.75 15.19
C LEU A 56 3.53 -0.24 14.30
N ASP A 57 3.58 -0.01 12.99
CA ASP A 57 4.24 -0.95 12.06
C ASP A 57 4.97 -0.19 10.93
N SER A 58 6.06 0.49 11.30
CA SER A 58 6.93 1.23 10.40
C SER A 58 7.97 0.29 9.77
N ARG A 59 7.57 -0.40 8.71
CA ARG A 59 8.56 -0.97 7.77
C ARG A 59 9.16 0.10 6.87
N THR A 60 10.07 -0.30 5.98
CA THR A 60 10.70 0.61 5.01
C THR A 60 9.65 1.27 4.12
N SER A 61 9.91 2.46 3.60
CA SER A 61 8.98 3.12 2.67
C SER A 61 8.94 2.42 1.31
N ASN A 62 10.07 1.85 0.88
CA ASN A 62 10.21 1.23 -0.43
C ASN A 62 10.06 -0.29 -0.34
N TRP A 63 9.33 -0.88 -1.28
CA TRP A 63 9.23 -2.35 -1.39
C TRP A 63 10.57 -3.01 -1.75
N SER A 64 11.44 -2.30 -2.49
CA SER A 64 12.77 -2.79 -2.87
C SER A 64 13.74 -2.95 -1.68
N GLU A 65 13.49 -2.26 -0.57
CA GLU A 65 14.29 -2.34 0.64
C GLU A 65 13.83 -3.48 1.59
N GLU A 66 12.70 -4.11 1.29
CA GLU A 66 12.20 -5.25 2.08
C GLU A 66 13.01 -6.54 1.79
N PRO A 67 13.03 -7.49 2.73
CA PRO A 67 13.59 -8.81 2.48
C PRO A 67 12.96 -9.48 1.26
N LYS A 68 13.78 -10.03 0.36
CA LYS A 68 13.31 -10.65 -0.90
C LYS A 68 12.23 -11.71 -0.69
N LEU A 69 12.42 -12.59 0.31
CA LEU A 69 11.45 -13.65 0.65
C LEU A 69 10.09 -13.06 1.05
N PHE A 70 10.09 -11.96 1.80
CA PHE A 70 8.87 -11.26 2.18
C PHE A 70 8.20 -10.66 0.94
N LEU A 71 8.96 -9.94 0.11
CA LEU A 71 8.44 -9.32 -1.11
C LEU A 71 7.83 -10.34 -2.08
N GLU A 72 8.48 -11.49 -2.30
CA GLU A 72 7.96 -12.56 -3.16
C GLU A 72 6.67 -13.17 -2.60
N SER A 73 6.61 -13.38 -1.28
CA SER A 73 5.41 -13.90 -0.63
C SER A 73 4.22 -12.94 -0.78
N GLU A 74 4.44 -11.64 -0.63
CA GLU A 74 3.40 -10.62 -0.78
C GLU A 74 2.98 -10.45 -2.24
N LYS A 75 3.91 -10.52 -3.19
CA LYS A 75 3.56 -10.55 -4.63
C LYS A 75 2.68 -11.74 -4.98
N ARG A 76 3.00 -12.93 -4.44
CA ARG A 76 2.17 -14.13 -4.65
C ARG A 76 0.76 -13.95 -4.07
N ARG A 77 0.66 -13.42 -2.85
CA ARG A 77 -0.63 -13.10 -2.21
C ARG A 77 -1.44 -12.08 -3.02
N LEU A 78 -0.81 -11.02 -3.49
CA LEU A 78 -1.43 -10.00 -4.32
C LEU A 78 -1.94 -10.57 -5.64
N SER A 79 -1.16 -11.44 -6.29
CA SER A 79 -1.56 -12.11 -7.53
C SER A 79 -2.79 -13.00 -7.32
N LEU A 80 -2.80 -13.80 -6.24
CA LEU A 80 -3.96 -14.62 -5.88
C LEU A 80 -5.20 -13.77 -5.57
N TYR A 81 -5.01 -12.65 -4.87
CA TYR A 81 -6.10 -11.72 -4.59
C TYR A 81 -6.67 -11.10 -5.86
N LYS A 82 -5.81 -10.57 -6.75
CA LYS A 82 -6.22 -10.02 -8.07
C LYS A 82 -6.99 -11.04 -8.91
N SER A 83 -6.56 -12.31 -8.89
CA SER A 83 -7.25 -13.41 -9.58
C SER A 83 -8.64 -13.70 -8.98
N SER A 84 -8.76 -13.61 -7.66
CA SER A 84 -10.02 -13.87 -6.93
C SER A 84 -11.02 -12.70 -7.01
N TYR A 85 -10.51 -11.48 -7.21
CA TYR A 85 -11.31 -10.25 -7.23
C TYR A 85 -11.06 -9.44 -8.51
N PRO A 86 -11.73 -9.78 -9.64
CA PRO A 86 -11.50 -9.11 -10.92
C PRO A 86 -11.84 -7.61 -10.94
N VAL A 87 -12.71 -7.18 -10.02
CA VAL A 87 -13.08 -5.76 -9.85
C VAL A 87 -11.98 -4.94 -9.16
N PHE A 88 -10.96 -5.60 -8.61
CA PHE A 88 -9.83 -4.95 -7.96
C PHE A 88 -8.81 -4.49 -9.02
N ILE A 89 -8.99 -3.26 -9.50
CA ILE A 89 -8.14 -2.63 -10.51
C ILE A 89 -7.11 -1.75 -9.80
N THR A 90 -5.84 -1.94 -10.14
CA THR A 90 -4.72 -1.14 -9.62
C THR A 90 -4.08 -0.35 -10.75
N GLU A 91 -3.70 0.89 -10.49
CA GLU A 91 -2.94 1.71 -11.44
C GLU A 91 -1.46 1.33 -11.41
N SER A 92 -0.85 1.28 -12.60
CA SER A 92 0.60 1.22 -12.77
C SER A 92 1.10 2.66 -12.97
N GLY A 93 1.80 3.23 -11.98
CA GLY A 93 2.41 4.56 -12.18
C GLY A 93 3.92 4.50 -12.36
N PRO A 94 4.49 5.62 -12.82
CA PRO A 94 5.92 5.76 -13.05
C PRO A 94 6.67 5.74 -11.71
N VAL A 95 7.82 5.07 -11.74
CA VAL A 95 8.85 5.01 -10.68
C VAL A 95 9.32 6.41 -10.33
#